data_AF-A0A954KIT6-F1
#
_entry.id   AF-A0A954KIT6-F1
#
_cell.length_a   1.000
_cell.length_b   1.000
_cell.length_c   1.000
_cell.angle_alpha   90.00
_cell.angle_beta   90.00
_cell.angle_gamma   90.00
#
_symmetry.space_group_name_H-M   'P 1'
#
loop_
_entity.id
_entity.type
_entity.pdbx_description
1 polymer ?
#
loop_
_entity_poly.entity_id
_entity_poly.type
_entity_poly.pdbx_seq_one_letter_code
_entity_poly.pdbx_strand_id
1 'polypeptide(L)'
;RLDHRTSHPRKQRTTPVYPSELKAREKAKEARRKRSSKRPKGDHYTTQSYWKALQYGFVKAEKAGSEIVRWHPHQLRHSRGTDLRKKYGVEASRVSLGHARLEATEIYAERNLQMAIEIAKEAG
;
A
#
# COMPACT_ATOMS: atom_id res chain seq x y z
N ARG A 1 17.34 8.79 2.98
CA ARG A 1 17.40 7.90 4.17
C ARG A 1 17.16 6.45 3.73
N LEU A 2 18.03 5.93 2.87
CA LEU A 2 18.06 4.52 2.41
C LEU A 2 19.44 3.91 2.66
N ASP A 3 20.18 4.47 3.61
CA ASP A 3 21.64 4.30 3.74
C ASP A 3 22.02 3.16 4.70
N HIS A 4 21.04 2.35 5.12
CA HIS A 4 21.24 1.23 6.05
C HIS A 4 20.77 -0.13 5.49
N ARG A 5 20.64 -0.27 4.17
CA ARG A 5 20.63 -1.62 3.58
C ARG A 5 22.08 -2.04 3.39
N THR A 6 22.49 -3.11 4.07
CA THR A 6 23.75 -3.79 3.76
C THR A 6 23.78 -4.10 2.27
N SER A 7 24.62 -3.38 1.53
CA SER A 7 25.03 -3.75 0.18
C SER A 7 25.49 -5.20 0.27
N HIS A 8 24.84 -6.12 -0.44
CA HIS A 8 25.42 -7.44 -0.69
C HIS A 8 26.20 -7.29 -2.00
N PRO A 9 27.52 -7.05 -1.95
CA PRO A 9 28.30 -6.88 -3.16
C PRO A 9 28.59 -8.28 -3.69
N ARG A 10 27.63 -8.84 -4.46
CA ARG A 10 27.82 -10.14 -5.12
C ARG A 10 28.61 -10.04 -6.43
N LYS A 11 28.78 -8.82 -6.97
CA LYS A 11 29.42 -8.59 -8.28
C LYS A 11 30.96 -8.48 -8.22
N GLN A 12 31.56 -8.31 -7.04
CA GLN A 12 33.01 -8.05 -6.89
C GLN A 12 33.64 -8.97 -5.83
N ARG A 13 33.32 -10.28 -5.87
CA ARG A 13 33.92 -11.24 -4.94
C ARG A 13 35.23 -11.77 -5.55
N THR A 14 36.36 -11.53 -4.87
CA THR A 14 37.70 -12.03 -5.29
C THR A 14 37.79 -13.56 -5.23
N THR A 15 37.08 -14.19 -4.30
CA THR A 15 37.12 -15.65 -4.14
C THR A 15 36.06 -16.36 -5.00
N PRO A 16 36.41 -17.44 -5.71
CA PRO A 16 35.45 -18.21 -6.50
C PRO A 16 34.40 -18.85 -5.59
N VAL A 17 33.18 -19.04 -6.09
CA VAL A 17 32.12 -19.75 -5.35
C VAL A 17 32.36 -21.24 -5.46
N TYR A 18 32.65 -21.89 -4.33
CA TYR A 18 32.93 -23.32 -4.29
C TYR A 18 31.65 -24.17 -4.36
N PRO A 19 31.70 -25.41 -4.91
CA PRO A 19 30.54 -26.30 -4.98
C PRO A 19 29.88 -26.60 -3.62
N SER A 20 30.68 -26.69 -2.55
CA SER A 20 30.19 -26.87 -1.18
C SER A 20 29.36 -25.69 -0.68
N GLU A 21 29.71 -24.45 -1.07
CA GLU A 21 28.91 -23.27 -0.74
C GLU A 21 27.54 -23.31 -1.44
N LEU A 22 27.48 -23.74 -2.70
CA LEU A 22 26.23 -23.87 -3.44
C LEU A 22 25.31 -24.91 -2.77
N LYS A 23 25.87 -26.07 -2.40
CA LYS A 23 25.14 -27.11 -1.64
C LYS A 23 24.65 -26.58 -0.30
N ALA A 24 25.47 -25.84 0.44
CA ALA A 24 25.08 -25.24 1.71
C ALA A 24 23.96 -24.19 1.54
N ARG A 25 24.01 -23.40 0.46
CA ARG A 25 22.96 -22.42 0.13
C ARG A 25 21.62 -23.08 -0.20
N GLU A 26 21.62 -24.11 -1.04
CA GLU A 26 20.39 -24.85 -1.34
C GLU A 26 19.84 -25.55 -0.09
N LYS A 27 20.69 -26.18 0.72
CA LYS A 27 20.28 -26.77 2.01
C LYS A 27 19.66 -25.73 2.95
N ALA A 28 20.26 -24.54 3.08
CA ALA A 28 19.74 -23.47 3.91
C ALA A 28 18.40 -22.91 3.38
N LYS A 29 18.25 -22.84 2.06
CA LYS A 29 17.01 -22.40 1.39
C LYS A 29 15.88 -23.41 1.60
N GLU A 30 16.16 -24.71 1.46
CA GLU A 30 15.20 -25.77 1.77
C GLU A 30 14.78 -25.75 3.25
N ALA A 31 15.75 -25.62 4.17
CA ALA A 31 15.46 -25.50 5.60
C ALA A 31 14.57 -24.29 5.91
N ARG A 32 14.82 -23.13 5.26
CA ARG A 32 13.98 -21.93 5.40
C ARG A 32 12.56 -22.14 4.85
N ARG A 33 12.40 -22.88 3.74
CA ARG A 33 11.09 -23.20 3.16
C ARG A 33 10.26 -24.11 4.06
N LYS A 34 10.91 -25.09 4.71
CA LYS A 34 10.28 -26.05 5.63
C LYS A 34 9.98 -25.45 7.01
N ARG A 35 10.60 -24.32 7.36
CA ARG A 35 10.43 -23.68 8.67
C ARG A 35 9.00 -23.16 8.84
N SER A 36 8.29 -23.72 9.81
CA SER A 36 7.06 -23.13 10.33
C SER A 36 7.35 -22.10 11.43
N SER A 37 6.50 -21.07 11.53
CA SER A 37 6.54 -20.14 12.66
C SER A 37 5.95 -20.80 13.89
N LYS A 38 6.64 -20.73 15.04
CA LYS A 38 6.10 -21.15 16.33
C LYS A 38 5.10 -20.15 16.92
N ARG A 39 5.06 -18.91 16.41
CA ARG A 39 4.12 -17.88 16.87
C ARG A 39 2.72 -18.20 16.33
N PRO A 40 1.67 -18.16 17.17
CA PRO A 40 0.30 -18.31 16.69
C PRO A 40 -0.03 -17.19 15.70
N LYS A 41 -0.96 -17.47 14.79
CA LYS A 41 -1.54 -16.44 13.92
C LYS A 41 -2.46 -15.58 14.79
N GLY A 42 -2.48 -14.27 14.54
CA GLY A 42 -3.47 -13.40 15.17
C GLY A 42 -4.85 -13.61 14.54
N ASP A 43 -5.90 -13.30 15.29
CA ASP A 43 -7.29 -13.46 14.84
C ASP A 43 -7.67 -12.51 13.71
N HIS A 44 -7.03 -11.34 13.65
CA HIS A 44 -7.27 -10.32 12.64
C HIS A 44 -5.97 -9.66 12.18
N TYR A 45 -6.03 -9.00 11.02
CA TYR A 45 -4.93 -8.17 10.54
C TYR A 45 -4.79 -6.91 11.39
N THR A 46 -3.61 -6.71 11.97
CA THR A 46 -3.17 -5.42 12.47
C THR A 46 -2.81 -4.48 11.32
N THR A 47 -2.77 -3.17 11.55
CA THR A 47 -2.39 -2.14 10.57
C THR A 47 -1.12 -2.49 9.80
N GLN A 48 -0.08 -2.95 10.51
CA GLN A 48 1.20 -3.34 9.92
C GLN A 48 1.10 -4.63 9.10
N SER A 49 0.36 -5.62 9.59
CA SER A 49 0.17 -6.89 8.88
C SER A 49 -0.69 -6.72 7.62
N TYR A 50 -1.66 -5.81 7.65
CA TYR A 50 -2.53 -5.48 6.54
C TYR A 50 -1.77 -4.86 5.37
N TRP A 51 -0.93 -3.85 5.64
CA TRP A 51 -0.05 -3.27 4.62
C TRP A 51 0.86 -4.33 4.00
N LYS A 52 1.45 -5.22 4.83
CA LYS A 52 2.36 -6.27 4.34
C LYS A 52 1.65 -7.26 3.43
N ALA A 53 0.41 -7.63 3.77
CA ALA A 53 -0.40 -8.53 2.95
C ALA A 53 -0.63 -7.95 1.55
N LEU A 54 -0.99 -6.66 1.44
CA LEU A 54 -1.16 -6.00 0.14
C LEU A 54 0.12 -6.00 -0.69
N GLN A 55 1.27 -5.79 -0.06
CA GLN A 55 2.54 -5.71 -0.76
C GLN A 55 3.00 -7.07 -1.27
N TYR A 56 2.73 -8.13 -0.53
CA TYR A 56 2.87 -9.49 -1.04
C TYR A 56 1.91 -9.75 -2.21
N GLY A 57 0.68 -9.23 -2.14
CA GLY A 57 -0.27 -9.26 -3.24
C GLY A 57 0.27 -8.60 -4.52
N PHE A 58 0.76 -7.37 -4.43
CA PHE A 58 1.34 -6.65 -5.57
C PHE A 58 2.53 -7.39 -6.18
N VAL A 59 3.47 -7.85 -5.35
CA VAL A 59 4.63 -8.63 -5.84
C VAL A 59 4.19 -9.95 -6.49
N LYS A 60 3.12 -10.58 -6.00
CA LYS A 60 2.58 -11.81 -6.60
C LYS A 60 1.90 -11.52 -7.94
N ALA A 61 1.14 -10.44 -8.04
CA ALA A 61 0.51 -10.00 -9.28
C ALA A 61 1.55 -9.67 -10.35
N GLU A 62 2.59 -8.91 -9.99
CA GLU A 62 3.70 -8.56 -10.86
C GLU A 62 4.40 -9.82 -11.40
N LYS A 63 4.66 -10.82 -10.53
CA LYS A 63 5.20 -12.12 -10.94
C LYS A 63 4.27 -12.94 -11.84
N ALA A 64 2.97 -12.72 -11.74
CA ALA A 64 1.97 -13.36 -12.59
C ALA A 64 1.74 -12.59 -13.90
N GLY A 65 2.47 -11.50 -14.14
CA GLY A 65 2.32 -10.66 -15.33
C GLY A 65 1.12 -9.70 -15.27
N SER A 66 0.49 -9.55 -14.10
CA SER A 66 -0.58 -8.56 -13.89
C SER A 66 0.01 -7.26 -13.35
N GLU A 67 -0.13 -6.18 -14.11
CA GLU A 67 0.28 -4.85 -13.66
C GLU A 67 -0.84 -4.21 -12.83
N ILE A 68 -0.60 -4.11 -11.52
CA ILE A 68 -1.52 -3.46 -10.58
C ILE A 68 -0.85 -2.18 -10.10
N VAL A 69 -1.54 -1.05 -10.27
CA VAL A 69 -1.12 0.22 -9.70
C VAL A 69 -1.07 0.08 -8.18
N ARG A 70 0.09 0.40 -7.59
CA ARG A 70 0.28 0.30 -6.14
C ARG A 70 -0.54 1.37 -5.44
N TRP A 71 -1.34 0.95 -4.47
CA TRP A 71 -2.14 1.83 -3.64
C TRP A 71 -1.99 1.49 -2.15
N HIS A 72 -2.33 2.45 -1.30
CA HIS A 72 -2.36 2.32 0.16
C HIS A 72 -3.82 2.25 0.63
N PRO A 73 -4.17 1.42 1.62
CA PRO A 73 -5.53 1.32 2.15
C PRO A 73 -6.26 2.63 2.47
N HIS A 74 -5.56 3.65 2.95
CA HIS A 74 -6.18 4.94 3.27
C HIS A 74 -6.70 5.62 1.99
N GLN A 75 -6.13 5.34 0.83
CA GLN A 75 -6.63 5.85 -0.45
C GLN A 75 -8.04 5.34 -0.75
N LEU A 76 -8.40 4.10 -0.34
CA LEU A 76 -9.79 3.62 -0.48
C LEU A 76 -10.77 4.47 0.33
N ARG A 77 -10.37 4.85 1.56
CA ARG A 77 -11.16 5.74 2.42
C ARG A 77 -11.31 7.13 1.78
N HIS A 78 -10.23 7.67 1.25
CA HIS A 78 -10.23 8.95 0.55
C HIS A 78 -11.08 8.93 -0.73
N SER A 79 -10.99 7.88 -1.55
CA SER A 79 -11.82 7.70 -2.74
C SER A 79 -13.29 7.62 -2.37
N ARG A 80 -13.64 6.84 -1.34
CA ARG A 80 -15.03 6.75 -0.86
C ARG A 80 -15.55 8.10 -0.38
N GLY A 81 -14.75 8.87 0.36
CA GLY A 81 -15.08 10.22 0.78
C GLY A 81 -15.33 11.17 -0.39
N THR A 82 -14.50 11.07 -1.44
CA THR A 82 -14.63 11.84 -2.67
C THR A 82 -15.91 11.50 -3.41
N ASP A 83 -16.23 10.21 -3.54
CA ASP A 83 -17.44 9.73 -4.23
C ASP A 83 -18.72 10.16 -3.51
N LEU A 84 -18.74 10.05 -2.18
CA LEU A 84 -19.86 10.49 -1.37
C LEU A 84 -20.06 12.00 -1.45
N ARG A 85 -18.97 12.77 -1.44
CA ARG A 85 -19.03 14.23 -1.58
C ARG A 85 -19.61 14.64 -2.93
N LYS A 86 -19.19 13.99 -4.02
CA LYS A 86 -19.73 14.27 -5.37
C LYS A 86 -21.22 13.97 -5.48
N LYS A 87 -21.71 12.92 -4.80
CA LYS A 87 -23.10 12.46 -4.92
C LYS A 87 -24.06 13.14 -3.93
N TYR A 88 -23.59 13.46 -2.73
CA TYR A 88 -24.45 13.83 -1.60
C TYR A 88 -23.95 15.06 -0.83
N GLY A 89 -22.88 15.71 -1.29
CA GLY A 89 -22.31 16.88 -0.64
C GLY A 89 -21.41 16.56 0.57
N VAL A 90 -20.91 17.62 1.20
CA VAL A 90 -19.85 17.54 2.24
C VAL A 90 -20.34 16.86 3.52
N GLU A 91 -21.58 17.14 3.94
CA GLU A 91 -22.16 16.58 5.17
C GLU A 91 -22.28 15.05 5.13
N ALA A 92 -22.72 14.49 3.99
CA ALA A 92 -22.83 13.05 3.80
C ALA A 92 -21.46 12.34 3.84
N SER A 93 -20.43 12.98 3.26
CA SER A 93 -19.05 12.49 3.35
C SER A 93 -18.53 12.51 4.80
N ARG A 94 -18.81 13.59 5.55
CA ARG A 94 -18.41 13.73 6.96
C ARG A 94 -19.00 12.64 7.84
N VAL A 95 -20.32 12.43 7.75
CA VAL A 95 -21.05 11.42 8.55
C VAL A 95 -20.57 10.02 8.20
N SER A 96 -20.44 9.70 6.91
CA SER A 96 -20.00 8.37 6.48
C SER A 96 -18.54 8.07 6.86
N LEU A 97 -17.68 9.08 6.94
CA LEU A 97 -16.29 8.93 7.36
C LEU A 97 -16.11 9.13 8.88
N GLY A 98 -17.15 9.47 9.63
CA GLY A 98 -17.08 9.67 11.09
C GLY A 98 -16.12 10.78 11.52
N HIS A 99 -15.96 11.84 10.72
CA HIS A 99 -15.12 12.97 11.09
C HIS A 99 -15.86 13.88 12.09
N ALA A 100 -15.23 14.16 13.23
CA ALA A 100 -15.80 15.02 14.27
C ALA A 100 -15.77 16.53 13.94
N ARG A 101 -14.91 16.96 13.01
CA ARG A 101 -14.77 18.35 12.55
C ARG A 101 -14.74 18.42 11.02
N LEU A 102 -15.26 19.53 10.48
CA LEU A 102 -15.36 19.83 9.04
C LEU A 102 -14.00 20.09 8.37
N GLU A 103 -12.97 20.47 9.14
CA GLU A 103 -11.64 20.85 8.61
C GLU A 103 -10.93 19.71 7.86
N ALA A 104 -11.14 18.44 8.23
CA ALA A 104 -10.54 17.30 7.52
C ALA A 104 -11.11 17.09 6.10
N THR A 105 -12.26 17.69 5.81
CA THR A 105 -12.91 17.68 4.48
C THR A 105 -12.56 18.90 3.63
N GLU A 106 -11.91 19.92 4.18
CA GLU A 106 -11.55 21.15 3.47
C GLU A 106 -10.45 20.94 2.43
N ILE A 107 -9.56 19.95 2.61
CA ILE A 107 -8.58 19.54 1.58
C ILE A 107 -9.30 19.03 0.30
N TYR A 108 -10.58 18.68 0.36
CA TYR A 108 -11.43 18.33 -0.80
C TYR A 108 -12.28 19.49 -1.33
N ALA A 109 -12.29 20.65 -0.66
CA ALA A 109 -13.12 21.79 -1.02
C ALA A 109 -12.61 22.49 -2.30
N GLU A 110 -11.30 22.53 -2.51
CA GLU A 110 -10.66 23.32 -3.58
C GLU A 110 -10.87 22.80 -5.01
N ARG A 111 -11.50 21.64 -5.23
CA ARG A 111 -11.66 21.03 -6.57
C ARG A 111 -13.09 20.72 -6.99
N ASN A 112 -14.08 21.51 -6.58
CA ASN A 112 -15.42 21.46 -7.22
C ASN A 112 -15.49 22.42 -8.42
N LEU A 113 -14.70 22.13 -9.46
CA LEU A 113 -14.77 22.84 -10.74
C LEU A 113 -16.20 22.84 -11.31
N GLN A 114 -16.96 21.76 -11.12
CA GLN A 114 -18.34 21.67 -11.62
C GLN A 114 -19.27 22.68 -10.95
N MET A 115 -19.16 22.86 -9.63
CA MET A 115 -19.98 23.81 -8.88
C MET A 115 -19.57 25.25 -9.20
N ALA A 116 -18.27 25.49 -9.38
CA ALA A 116 -17.76 26.78 -9.84
C ALA A 116 -18.25 27.11 -11.26
N ILE A 117 -18.30 26.12 -12.16
CA ILE A 117 -18.85 26.29 -13.52
C ILE A 117 -20.34 26.59 -13.47
N GLU A 118 -21.13 25.95 -12.61
CA GLU A 118 -22.57 26.25 -12.49
C GLU A 118 -22.83 27.64 -11.91
N ILE A 119 -22.14 28.01 -10.82
CA ILE A 119 -22.25 29.36 -10.26
C ILE A 119 -21.82 30.41 -11.29
N ALA A 120 -20.75 30.16 -12.06
CA ALA A 120 -20.30 31.07 -13.11
C ALA A 120 -21.29 31.19 -14.29
N LYS A 121 -22.08 30.14 -14.57
CA LYS A 121 -23.16 30.18 -15.57
C LYS A 121 -24.41 30.91 -15.07
N GLU A 122 -24.65 30.89 -13.77
CA GLU A 122 -25.84 31.49 -13.15
C GLU A 122 -25.61 32.98 -12.79
N ALA A 123 -24.36 33.35 -12.49
CA ALA A 123 -23.96 34.70 -12.10
C ALA A 123 -23.34 35.55 -13.23
N GLY A 124 -23.16 34.99 -14.43
CA GLY A 124 -22.68 35.69 -15.62
C GLY A 124 -23.79 35.82 -16.67
#